data_AF-A0A5R8NPM0-F1
#
_entry.id   AF-A0A5R8NPM0-F1
#
_cell.length_a   1.000
_cell.length_b   1.000
_cell.length_c   1.000
_cell.angle_alpha   90.00
_cell.angle_beta   90.00
_cell.angle_gamma   90.00
#
_symmetry.space_group_name_H-M   'P 1'
#
loop_
_entity.id
_entity.type
_entity.pdbx_description
1 polymer ?
#
loop_
_entity_poly.entity_id
_entity_poly.type
_entity_poly.pdbx_seq_one_letter_code
_entity_poly.pdbx_strand_id
1 'polypeptide(L)' 'MVTPTRPARPRCAPADILDWRRRWLVVSGFPPWLAEAVASDPGSDLLALSQLVDRGCTPELAVRILAPQPGTETPP' A
#
# COMPACT_ATOMS: atom_id res chain seq x y z
N MET A 1 -7.63 -8.75 -41.98
CA MET A 1 -7.46 -7.91 -40.77
C MET A 1 -6.93 -8.81 -39.66
N VAL A 2 -5.70 -8.60 -39.20
CA VAL A 2 -5.18 -9.37 -38.06
C VAL A 2 -5.70 -8.69 -36.80
N THR A 3 -6.47 -9.39 -36.00
CA THR A 3 -6.93 -8.88 -34.71
C THR A 3 -5.73 -8.92 -33.76
N PRO A 4 -5.28 -7.80 -33.16
CA PRO A 4 -4.21 -7.86 -32.19
C PRO A 4 -4.71 -8.64 -30.97
N THR A 5 -4.16 -9.83 -30.75
CA THR A 5 -4.40 -10.57 -29.51
C THR A 5 -3.74 -9.80 -28.37
N ARG A 6 -4.52 -9.35 -27.39
CA ARG A 6 -3.97 -8.69 -26.21
C ARG A 6 -3.17 -9.73 -25.43
N PRO A 7 -1.86 -9.53 -25.17
CA PRO A 7 -1.09 -10.49 -24.42
C PRO A 7 -1.73 -10.71 -23.04
N ALA A 8 -1.81 -11.98 -22.63
CA ALA A 8 -2.29 -12.33 -21.30
C ALA A 8 -1.38 -11.66 -20.26
N ARG A 9 -1.97 -10.92 -19.31
CA ARG A 9 -1.20 -10.28 -18.24
C ARG A 9 -0.50 -11.37 -17.41
N PRO A 10 0.77 -11.18 -17.04
CA PRO A 10 1.42 -12.09 -16.10
C PRO A 10 0.60 -12.14 -14.81
N ARG A 11 0.21 -13.35 -14.40
CA ARG A 11 -0.48 -13.59 -13.14
C ARG A 11 0.59 -13.81 -12.07
N CYS A 12 1.03 -12.74 -11.41
CA CYS A 12 1.79 -12.93 -10.17
C CYS A 12 0.91 -13.65 -9.16
N ALA A 13 1.48 -14.61 -8.43
CA ALA A 13 0.79 -15.19 -7.30
C ALA A 13 0.53 -14.08 -6.26
N PRO A 14 -0.55 -14.16 -5.48
CA PRO A 14 -0.85 -13.16 -4.46
C PRO A 14 0.28 -13.00 -3.42
N ALA A 15 1.04 -14.06 -3.15
CA ALA A 15 2.21 -14.01 -2.27
C ALA A 15 3.36 -13.14 -2.84
N ASP A 16 3.63 -13.20 -4.15
CA ASP A 16 4.62 -12.33 -4.80
C ASP A 16 4.23 -10.86 -4.70
N ILE A 17 2.93 -10.56 -4.79
CA ILE A 17 2.43 -9.19 -4.66
C ILE A 17 2.66 -8.68 -3.23
N LEU A 18 2.28 -9.45 -2.20
CA LEU A 18 2.48 -9.06 -0.80
C LEU A 18 3.96 -8.79 -0.48
N ASP A 19 4.85 -9.68 -0.91
CA ASP A 19 6.27 -9.51 -0.64
C ASP A 19 6.86 -8.32 -1.42
N TRP A 20 6.43 -8.08 -2.66
CA TRP A 20 6.78 -6.87 -3.40
C TRP A 20 6.31 -5.60 -2.68
N ARG A 21 5.06 -5.55 -2.22
CA ARG A 21 4.48 -4.41 -1.49
C ARG A 21 5.29 -4.10 -0.24
N ARG A 22 5.63 -5.13 0.54
CA ARG A 22 6.42 -4.99 1.75
C ARG A 22 7.81 -4.45 1.47
N ARG A 23 8.54 -5.06 0.52
CA ARG A 23 9.90 -4.61 0.15
C ARG A 23 9.90 -3.17 -0.32
N TRP A 24 8.90 -2.79 -1.13
CA TRP A 24 8.76 -1.43 -1.64
C TRP A 24 8.58 -0.43 -0.50
N LEU A 25 7.70 -0.71 0.46
CA LEU A 25 7.50 0.15 1.65
C LEU A 25 8.78 0.30 2.48
N VAL A 26 9.52 -0.78 2.70
CA VAL A 26 10.80 -0.74 3.44
C VAL A 26 11.82 0.15 2.72
N VAL A 27 11.93 0.04 1.40
CA VAL A 27 12.82 0.90 0.59
C VAL A 27 12.38 2.36 0.65
N SER A 28 11.08 2.64 0.73
CA SER A 28 10.52 3.99 0.94
C SER A 28 10.70 4.53 2.37
N GLY A 29 11.33 3.79 3.28
CA GLY A 29 11.62 4.25 4.64
C GLY A 29 10.59 3.84 5.70
N PHE A 30 9.65 2.94 5.38
CA PHE A 30 8.77 2.37 6.40
C PHE A 30 9.52 1.34 7.26
N PRO A 31 9.26 1.28 8.58
CA PRO A 31 9.81 0.22 9.39
C PRO A 31 9.17 -1.13 9.00
N PRO A 32 9.91 -2.26 9.10
CA PRO A 32 9.47 -3.56 8.57
C PRO A 32 8.13 -4.05 9.12
N TRP A 33 7.88 -3.83 10.41
CA TRP A 33 6.63 -4.23 11.08
C TRP A 33 5.41 -3.48 10.54
N LEU A 34 5.57 -2.19 10.21
CA LEU A 34 4.49 -1.37 9.64
C LEU A 34 4.30 -1.70 8.16
N ALA A 35 5.40 -1.92 7.44
CA ALA A 35 5.37 -2.33 6.04
C ALA A 35 4.59 -3.64 5.85
N GLU A 36 4.73 -4.61 6.76
CA GLU A 36 4.01 -5.88 6.69
C GLU A 36 2.50 -5.72 6.97
N ALA A 37 2.14 -4.87 7.94
CA ALA A 37 0.74 -4.56 8.23
C ALA A 37 0.04 -3.87 7.04
N VAL A 38 0.67 -2.86 6.46
CA VAL A 38 0.14 -2.11 5.31
C VAL A 38 0.14 -2.94 4.03
N ALA A 39 1.19 -3.73 3.78
CA ALA A 39 1.26 -4.58 2.59
C ALA A 39 0.14 -5.63 2.57
N SER A 40 -0.32 -6.08 3.73
CA SER A 40 -1.41 -7.03 3.89
C SER A 40 -2.80 -6.42 3.63
N ASP A 41 -2.93 -5.10 3.72
CA ASP A 41 -4.18 -4.40 3.44
C ASP A 41 -4.30 -4.05 1.94
N PRO A 42 -5.24 -4.65 1.19
CA PRO A 42 -5.38 -4.38 -0.25
C PRO A 42 -5.92 -2.98 -0.56
N GLY A 43 -6.53 -2.28 0.40
CA GLY A 43 -7.05 -0.92 0.24
C GLY A 43 -6.00 0.18 0.33
N SER A 44 -4.81 -0.13 0.86
CA SER A 44 -3.76 0.84 1.12
C SER A 44 -3.07 1.29 -0.16
N ASP A 45 -3.18 2.60 -0.45
CA ASP A 45 -2.44 3.26 -1.52
C ASP A 45 -0.96 3.46 -1.11
N LEU A 46 -0.13 2.53 -1.57
CA LEU A 46 1.31 2.53 -1.31
C LEU A 46 1.98 3.80 -1.84
N LEU A 47 1.60 4.25 -3.03
CA LEU A 47 2.21 5.42 -3.65
C LEU A 47 1.92 6.67 -2.83
N ALA A 48 0.68 6.84 -2.36
CA ALA A 48 0.30 7.94 -1.48
C ALA A 48 1.06 7.89 -0.14
N LEU A 49 1.24 6.70 0.43
CA LEU A 49 2.03 6.50 1.66
C LEU A 49 3.49 6.93 1.49
N SER A 50 4.17 6.49 0.43
CA SER A 50 5.56 6.92 0.18
C SER A 50 5.64 8.42 -0.05
N GLN A 51 4.70 9.02 -0.78
CA GLN A 51 4.70 10.47 -0.97
C GLN A 51 4.56 11.27 0.32
N LEU A 52 3.85 10.75 1.33
CA LEU A 52 3.76 11.40 2.64
C LEU A 52 5.11 11.31 3.39
N VAL A 53 5.77 10.14 3.32
CA VAL A 53 7.09 9.96 3.92
C VAL A 53 8.16 10.80 3.21
N ASP A 54 8.13 10.89 1.88
CA ASP A 54 8.99 11.79 1.10
C ASP A 54 8.81 13.27 1.47
N ARG A 55 7.61 13.66 1.92
CA ARG A 55 7.33 15.01 2.44
C ARG A 55 7.78 15.22 3.89
N GLY A 56 8.33 14.20 4.54
CA GLY A 56 8.80 14.24 5.92
C GLY A 56 7.75 13.84 6.97
N CYS A 57 6.58 13.31 6.56
CA CYS A 57 5.66 12.70 7.53
C CYS A 57 6.26 11.40 8.08
N THR A 58 6.00 11.11 9.37
CA THR A 58 6.37 9.80 9.90
C THR A 58 5.49 8.70 9.27
N PRO A 59 6.02 7.48 9.07
CA PRO A 59 5.28 6.37 8.49
C PRO A 59 3.96 6.08 9.22
N GLU A 60 3.94 6.16 10.55
CA GLU A 60 2.75 5.93 11.37
C GLU A 60 1.69 7.01 11.14
N LEU A 61 2.11 8.28 10.98
CA LEU A 61 1.22 9.38 10.68
C LEU A 61 0.64 9.26 9.27
N ALA A 62 1.48 8.89 8.29
CA ALA A 62 1.06 8.67 6.91
C ALA A 62 -0.06 7.64 6.79
N VAL A 63 0.05 6.52 7.52
CA VAL A 63 -0.99 5.48 7.59
C VAL A 63 -2.30 6.04 8.16
N ARG A 64 -2.25 6.82 9.23
CA ARG A 64 -3.45 7.42 9.83
C ARG A 64 -4.13 8.46 8.95
N ILE A 65 -3.36 9.17 8.13
CA ILE A 65 -3.89 10.15 7.17
C ILE A 65 -4.67 9.43 6.05
N LEU A 66 -4.15 8.32 5.53
CA LEU A 66 -4.73 7.61 4.39
C LEU A 66 -5.78 6.55 4.75
N ALA A 67 -5.70 5.99 5.95
CA ALA A 67 -6.73 5.12 6.52
C ALA A 67 -7.32 5.78 7.77
N PRO A 68 -8.13 6.86 7.61
CA PRO A 68 -8.84 7.42 8.74
C PRO A 68 -9.81 6.36 9.27
N GLN A 69 -9.53 5.85 10.47
CA GLN A 69 -10.48 5.03 11.22
C GLN A 69 -11.80 5.80 11.28
N PRO A 70 -12.96 5.18 10.99
CA PRO A 70 -14.22 5.86 11.21
C PRO A 70 -14.25 6.27 12.68
N GLY A 71 -14.31 7.59 12.92
CA GLY A 71 -14.43 8.11 14.27
C GLY A 71 -15.60 7.40 14.93
N THR A 72 -15.37 6.76 16.07
CA THR A 72 -16.46 6.27 16.91
C THR A 72 -17.22 7.49 17.39
N GLU A 73 -18.14 7.98 16.56
CA GLU A 73 -19.16 8.92 16.97
C GLU A 73 -19.99 8.19 18.03
N THR A 74 -19.75 8.56 19.29
CA THR A 74 -20.58 8.10 20.41
C THR A 74 -21.97 8.67 20.15
N PRO A 75 -23.02 7.84 19.97
CA PRO A 75 -24.37 8.35 19.77
C PRO A 75 -24.83 9.12 21.03
N PRO A 76 -25.67 10.16 20.86
CA PRO A 76 -26.12 11.03 21.95
C PRO A 76 -26.97 10.30 23.01
#